data_AF-A0A498SWP7-F1
#
_entry.id   AF-A0A498SWP7-F1
#
_cell.length_a   1.000
_cell.length_b   1.000
_cell.length_c   1.000
_cell.angle_alpha   90.00
_cell.angle_beta   90.00
_cell.angle_gamma   90.00
#
_symmetry.space_group_name_H-M   'P 1'
#
loop_
_entity.id
_entity.type
_entity.pdbx_description
1 polymer ?
#
loop_
_entity_poly.entity_id
_entity_poly.type
_entity_poly.pdbx_seq_one_letter_code
_entity_poly.pdbx_strand_id
1 'polypeptide(L)'
;MILFSGRLLNFISLLLFVLLNLSGPVSAQKRRIIRLLTSLSKKASNNGQRLFQNIANNEMQNIDIIYMKLSDWAKNEGPNFTKTFEESMKKAEKEAYEKREELGMEINQLPPLVIDAIQVVDIFRQDPTKSDLEEKKMINDLKKAIDPLFANRYQIILDRAQKLQDEYGIHLFRSPFAKRRKRYFKSDEL
;
A
#
# COMPACT_ATOMS: atom_id res chain seq x y z
N MET A 1 28.15 17.88 33.92
CA MET A 1 28.05 18.34 32.52
C MET A 1 28.21 17.11 31.63
N ILE A 2 27.09 16.52 31.18
CA ILE A 2 27.13 15.29 30.38
C ILE A 2 27.38 15.70 28.92
N LEU A 3 28.60 15.46 28.45
CA LEU A 3 28.98 15.64 27.05
C LEU A 3 28.31 14.53 26.22
N PHE A 4 27.10 14.81 25.73
CA PHE A 4 26.47 14.00 24.68
C PHE A 4 27.35 14.10 23.43
N SER A 5 28.11 13.04 23.15
CA SER A 5 28.97 12.98 21.98
C SER A 5 28.14 13.12 20.70
N GLY A 6 28.55 14.00 19.78
CA GLY A 6 27.86 14.23 18.50
C GLY A 6 27.69 12.96 17.64
N ARG A 7 28.44 11.89 17.94
CA ARG A 7 28.29 10.57 17.33
C ARG A 7 26.99 9.87 17.69
N LEU A 8 26.48 10.10 18.91
CA LEU A 8 25.22 9.52 19.38
C LEU A 8 24.02 10.20 18.72
N LEU A 9 24.10 11.52 18.50
CA LEU A 9 23.12 12.28 17.71
C LEU A 9 23.10 11.86 16.23
N ASN A 10 24.25 11.62 15.62
CA ASN A 10 24.31 11.09 14.25
C ASN A 10 23.73 9.68 14.14
N PHE A 11 23.93 8.81 15.13
CA PHE A 11 23.33 7.48 15.16
C PHE A 11 21.80 7.53 15.29
N ILE A 12 21.27 8.38 16.19
CA ILE A 12 19.83 8.56 16.35
C ILE A 12 19.23 9.19 15.07
N SER A 13 19.92 10.14 14.45
CA SER A 13 19.50 10.74 13.18
C SER A 13 19.49 9.72 12.03
N LEU A 14 20.49 8.84 11.93
CA LEU A 14 20.53 7.77 10.92
C LEU A 14 19.41 6.76 11.14
N LEU A 15 19.13 6.39 12.40
CA LEU A 15 18.07 5.44 12.76
C LEU A 15 16.68 6.04 12.48
N LEU A 16 16.49 7.32 12.77
CA LEU A 16 15.28 8.08 12.40
C LEU A 16 15.14 8.22 10.88
N PHE A 17 16.23 8.45 10.15
CA PHE A 17 16.21 8.55 8.70
C PHE A 17 15.83 7.21 8.05
N VAL A 18 16.32 6.09 8.58
CA VAL A 18 15.93 4.74 8.15
C VAL A 18 14.46 4.48 8.47
N LEU A 19 14.00 4.78 9.69
CA LEU A 19 12.60 4.60 10.10
C LEU A 19 11.62 5.50 9.32
N LEU A 20 12.02 6.72 8.95
CA LEU A 20 11.24 7.66 8.15
C LEU A 20 11.19 7.28 6.66
N ASN A 21 12.23 6.62 6.13
CA ASN A 21 12.21 6.07 4.77
C ASN A 21 11.44 4.74 4.67
N LEU A 22 11.12 4.11 5.80
CA LEU A 22 10.35 2.87 5.89
C LEU A 22 8.82 3.09 5.88
N SER A 23 8.32 4.33 5.79
CA SER A 23 6.90 4.68 5.86
C SER A 23 6.33 5.27 4.55
N GLY A 24 6.85 4.86 3.40
CA GLY A 24 6.21 5.14 2.12
C GLY A 24 5.12 4.11 1.74
N PRO A 25 4.13 4.47 0.90
CA PRO A 25 3.12 3.52 0.39
C PRO A 25 3.76 2.30 -0.31
N VAL A 26 4.88 2.53 -0.99
CA VAL A 26 5.73 1.49 -1.62
C VAL A 26 6.27 0.49 -0.59
N SER A 27 6.51 0.89 0.67
CA SER A 27 7.02 -0.02 1.71
C SER A 27 5.92 -0.90 2.32
N ALA A 28 4.67 -0.43 2.39
CA ALA A 28 3.54 -1.21 2.90
C ALA A 28 3.19 -2.38 1.96
N GLN A 29 3.05 -2.07 0.66
CA GLN A 29 2.85 -3.03 -0.42
C GLN A 29 3.93 -4.13 -0.42
N LYS A 30 5.22 -3.75 -0.34
CA LYS A 30 6.35 -4.69 -0.25
C LYS A 30 6.28 -5.58 0.98
N ARG A 31 6.05 -5.00 2.17
CA ARG A 31 5.93 -5.76 3.44
C ARG A 31 4.84 -6.83 3.38
N ARG A 32 3.70 -6.53 2.73
CA ARG A 32 2.63 -7.51 2.56
C ARG A 32 3.05 -8.68 1.68
N ILE A 33 3.64 -8.40 0.52
CA ILE A 33 4.14 -9.44 -0.40
C ILE A 33 5.14 -10.35 0.30
N ILE A 34 6.07 -9.76 1.05
CA ILE A 34 7.04 -10.52 1.84
C ILE A 34 6.30 -11.46 2.80
N ARG A 35 5.35 -10.95 3.60
CA ARG A 35 4.58 -11.80 4.53
C ARG A 35 3.83 -12.92 3.83
N LEU A 36 3.17 -12.63 2.70
CA LEU A 36 2.39 -13.61 1.93
C LEU A 36 3.26 -14.76 1.44
N LEU A 37 4.47 -14.46 0.98
CA LEU A 37 5.33 -15.42 0.31
C LEU A 37 6.45 -15.98 1.20
N THR A 38 6.62 -15.47 2.43
CA THR A 38 7.67 -15.94 3.36
C THR A 38 7.54 -17.43 3.67
N SER A 39 6.31 -17.94 3.80
CA SER A 39 6.09 -19.37 4.05
C SER A 39 6.47 -20.23 2.84
N LEU A 40 6.19 -19.73 1.63
CA LEU A 40 6.56 -20.38 0.38
C LEU A 40 8.07 -20.33 0.17
N SER A 41 8.70 -19.18 0.42
CA SER A 41 10.14 -19.00 0.22
C SER A 41 10.96 -19.91 1.13
N LYS A 42 10.55 -20.15 2.37
CA LYS A 42 11.20 -21.12 3.28
C LYS A 42 11.25 -22.55 2.75
N LYS A 43 10.37 -22.92 1.82
CA LYS A 43 10.34 -24.24 1.18
C LYS A 43 11.18 -24.30 -0.11
N ALA A 44 11.59 -23.14 -0.63
CA ALA A 44 12.40 -23.05 -1.84
C ALA A 44 13.81 -23.60 -1.62
N SER A 45 14.50 -23.85 -2.72
CA SER A 45 15.91 -24.19 -2.74
C SER A 45 16.76 -23.14 -2.00
N ASN A 46 17.97 -23.51 -1.56
CA ASN A 46 18.88 -22.55 -0.91
C ASN A 46 19.17 -21.33 -1.79
N ASN A 47 19.25 -21.53 -3.12
CA ASN A 47 19.41 -20.43 -4.07
C ASN A 47 18.11 -19.61 -4.19
N GLY A 48 16.96 -20.27 -4.28
CA GLY A 48 15.63 -19.64 -4.30
C GLY A 48 15.36 -18.78 -3.09
N GLN A 49 15.73 -19.23 -1.89
CA GLN A 49 15.61 -18.45 -0.67
C GLN A 49 16.42 -17.15 -0.73
N ARG A 50 17.67 -17.21 -1.23
CA ARG A 50 18.52 -16.03 -1.41
C ARG A 50 17.95 -15.07 -2.46
N LEU A 51 17.47 -15.60 -3.59
CA LEU A 51 16.84 -14.81 -4.65
C LEU A 51 15.58 -14.09 -4.15
N PHE A 52 14.73 -14.79 -3.41
CA PHE A 52 13.54 -14.20 -2.79
C PHE A 52 13.91 -13.02 -1.87
N GLN A 53 14.91 -13.20 -0.99
CA GLN A 53 15.37 -12.13 -0.10
C GLN A 53 15.96 -10.95 -0.88
N ASN A 54 16.70 -11.20 -1.95
CA ASN A 54 17.25 -10.14 -2.79
C ASN A 54 16.14 -9.34 -3.51
N ILE A 55 15.06 -10.00 -3.95
CA ILE A 55 13.91 -9.33 -4.54
C ILE A 55 13.17 -8.51 -3.47
N ALA A 56 12.94 -9.08 -2.29
CA ALA A 56 12.24 -8.46 -1.17
C ALA A 56 12.97 -7.21 -0.63
N ASN A 57 14.29 -7.27 -0.53
CA ASN A 57 15.13 -6.20 0.04
C ASN A 57 15.46 -5.09 -0.97
N ASN A 58 15.04 -5.21 -2.24
CA ASN A 58 15.32 -4.18 -3.23
C ASN A 58 14.32 -3.02 -3.12
N GLU A 59 14.67 -2.06 -2.27
CA GLU A 59 13.81 -0.94 -1.86
C GLU A 59 13.44 0.02 -3.01
N MET A 60 14.19 0.05 -4.11
CA MET A 60 13.98 1.04 -5.19
C MET A 60 13.00 0.63 -6.29
N GLN A 61 12.53 -0.62 -6.35
CA GLN A 61 11.72 -1.08 -7.49
C GLN A 61 10.21 -0.86 -7.30
N ASN A 62 9.52 -0.47 -8.39
CA ASN A 62 8.06 -0.45 -8.49
C ASN A 62 7.48 -1.83 -8.15
N ILE A 63 6.34 -1.85 -7.48
CA ILE A 63 5.63 -3.06 -7.06
C ILE A 63 5.33 -4.02 -8.22
N ASP A 64 5.03 -3.49 -9.42
CA ASP A 64 4.76 -4.31 -10.61
C ASP A 64 6.00 -5.11 -11.02
N ILE A 65 7.18 -4.49 -10.93
CA ILE A 65 8.47 -5.13 -11.22
C ILE A 65 8.77 -6.21 -10.17
N ILE A 66 8.42 -5.97 -8.91
CA ILE A 66 8.58 -6.94 -7.83
C ILE A 66 7.69 -8.16 -8.07
N TYR A 67 6.43 -7.96 -8.46
CA TYR A 67 5.53 -9.07 -8.79
C TYR A 67 6.04 -9.91 -9.96
N MET A 68 6.53 -9.26 -11.02
CA MET A 68 7.13 -9.96 -12.17
C MET A 68 8.32 -10.82 -11.73
N LYS A 69 9.26 -10.24 -10.97
CA LYS A 69 10.43 -10.98 -10.46
C LYS A 69 10.07 -12.13 -9.53
N LEU A 70 9.02 -11.97 -8.72
CA LEU A 70 8.54 -13.04 -7.84
C LEU A 70 7.82 -14.14 -8.62
N SER A 71 7.13 -13.81 -9.71
CA SER A 71 6.57 -14.80 -10.63
C SER A 71 7.69 -15.61 -11.30
N ASP A 72 8.73 -14.94 -11.81
CA ASP A 72 9.89 -15.60 -12.41
C ASP A 72 10.63 -16.48 -11.40
N TRP A 73 10.79 -16.00 -10.16
CA TRP A 73 11.33 -16.78 -9.06
C TRP A 73 10.51 -18.06 -8.81
N ALA A 74 9.19 -17.97 -8.74
CA ALA A 74 8.32 -19.12 -8.54
C ALA A 74 8.41 -20.12 -9.70
N LYS A 75 8.47 -19.63 -10.95
CA LYS A 75 8.66 -20.45 -12.15
C LYS A 75 9.97 -21.22 -12.12
N ASN A 76 11.06 -20.58 -11.68
CA ASN A 76 12.38 -21.20 -11.58
C ASN A 76 12.48 -22.26 -10.49
N GLU A 77 11.72 -22.13 -9.40
CA GLU A 77 11.63 -23.15 -8.35
C GLU A 77 10.73 -24.34 -8.74
N GLY A 78 9.86 -24.15 -9.72
CA GLY A 78 9.14 -25.22 -10.42
C GLY A 78 7.62 -25.17 -10.28
N PRO A 79 6.91 -26.12 -10.91
CA PRO A 79 5.45 -26.03 -11.13
C PRO A 79 4.63 -25.90 -9.84
N ASN A 80 5.06 -26.57 -8.76
CA ASN A 80 4.38 -26.48 -7.46
C ASN A 80 4.50 -25.09 -6.83
N PHE A 81 5.65 -24.41 -7.03
CA PHE A 81 5.86 -23.04 -6.55
C PHE A 81 5.03 -22.05 -7.34
N THR A 82 5.02 -22.17 -8.67
CA THR A 82 4.16 -21.36 -9.54
C THR A 82 2.70 -21.46 -9.13
N LYS A 83 2.18 -22.68 -8.97
CA LYS A 83 0.78 -22.90 -8.54
C LYS A 83 0.49 -22.26 -7.17
N THR A 84 1.36 -22.48 -6.18
CA THR A 84 1.17 -21.92 -4.83
C THR A 84 1.26 -20.39 -4.83
N PHE A 85 2.14 -19.83 -5.64
CA PHE A 85 2.28 -18.38 -5.83
C PHE A 85 1.00 -17.79 -6.43
N GLU A 86 0.49 -18.36 -7.52
CA GLU A 86 -0.75 -17.92 -8.15
C GLU A 86 -1.96 -18.01 -7.22
N GLU A 87 -2.12 -19.10 -6.49
CA GLU A 87 -3.20 -19.26 -5.51
C GLU A 87 -3.11 -18.21 -4.40
N SER A 88 -1.90 -17.93 -3.91
CA SER A 88 -1.64 -16.89 -2.91
C SER A 88 -2.00 -15.51 -3.44
N MET A 89 -1.67 -15.21 -4.71
CA MET A 89 -2.00 -13.94 -5.35
C MET A 89 -3.50 -13.80 -5.59
N LYS A 90 -4.18 -14.85 -6.09
CA LYS A 90 -5.64 -14.84 -6.28
C LYS A 90 -6.38 -14.63 -4.97
N LYS A 91 -5.95 -15.29 -3.88
CA LYS A 91 -6.53 -15.08 -2.56
C LYS A 91 -6.31 -13.64 -2.08
N ALA A 92 -5.10 -13.12 -2.28
CA ALA A 92 -4.72 -11.77 -1.91
C ALA A 92 -5.52 -10.70 -2.68
N GLU A 93 -5.84 -10.95 -3.96
CA GLU A 93 -6.68 -10.10 -4.79
C GLU A 93 -8.15 -10.17 -4.36
N LYS A 94 -8.68 -11.36 -4.10
CA LYS A 94 -10.05 -11.55 -3.61
C LYS A 94 -10.29 -10.79 -2.29
N GLU A 95 -9.40 -10.95 -1.31
CA GLU A 95 -9.46 -10.22 -0.02
C GLU A 95 -9.47 -8.70 -0.23
N ALA A 96 -8.71 -8.21 -1.22
CA ALA A 96 -8.64 -6.80 -1.55
C ALA A 96 -9.98 -6.26 -2.08
N TYR A 97 -10.62 -7.03 -2.97
CA TYR A 97 -11.94 -6.70 -3.49
C TYR A 97 -13.00 -6.74 -2.40
N GLU A 98 -13.01 -7.75 -1.54
CA GLU A 98 -13.96 -7.85 -0.42
C GLU A 98 -13.86 -6.63 0.49
N LYS A 99 -12.65 -6.26 0.92
CA LYS A 99 -12.44 -5.07 1.76
C LYS A 99 -12.82 -3.76 1.07
N ARG A 100 -12.63 -3.68 -0.26
CA ARG A 100 -13.05 -2.53 -1.05
C ARG A 100 -14.57 -2.43 -1.09
N GLU A 101 -15.27 -3.53 -1.32
CA GLU A 101 -16.73 -3.57 -1.33
C GLU A 101 -17.31 -3.24 0.05
N GLU A 102 -16.76 -3.80 1.14
CA GLU A 102 -17.13 -3.47 2.52
C GLU A 102 -17.00 -1.96 2.78
N LEU A 103 -15.85 -1.37 2.43
CA LEU A 103 -15.64 0.06 2.64
C LEU A 103 -16.57 0.91 1.75
N GLY A 104 -16.85 0.46 0.51
CA GLY A 104 -17.81 1.09 -0.38
C GLY A 104 -19.23 1.10 0.21
N MET A 105 -19.66 0.00 0.82
CA MET A 105 -20.94 -0.09 1.51
C MET A 105 -21.01 0.85 2.71
N GLU A 106 -19.94 0.98 3.49
CA GLU A 106 -19.86 1.94 4.61
C GLU A 106 -19.92 3.40 4.14
N ILE A 107 -19.28 3.71 3.00
CA ILE A 107 -19.34 5.05 2.40
C ILE A 107 -20.75 5.37 1.92
N ASN A 108 -21.45 4.41 1.30
CA ASN A 108 -22.82 4.60 0.83
C ASN A 108 -23.83 4.88 1.96
N GLN A 109 -23.47 4.61 3.22
CA GLN A 109 -24.28 4.93 4.40
C GLN A 109 -24.03 6.34 4.95
N LEU A 110 -23.05 7.07 4.41
CA LEU A 110 -22.73 8.42 4.87
C LEU A 110 -23.68 9.45 4.26
N PRO A 111 -23.85 10.61 4.91
CA PRO A 111 -24.54 11.75 4.30
C PRO A 111 -23.86 12.16 2.98
N PRO A 112 -24.62 12.61 1.96
CA PRO A 112 -24.06 12.99 0.65
C PRO A 112 -22.88 13.97 0.72
N LEU A 113 -22.99 15.00 1.58
CA LEU A 113 -21.91 15.98 1.79
C LEU A 113 -20.60 15.35 2.27
N VAL A 114 -20.69 14.29 3.08
CA VAL A 114 -19.50 13.58 3.57
C VAL A 114 -18.91 12.73 2.45
N ILE A 115 -19.75 12.08 1.62
CA ILE A 115 -19.29 11.32 0.46
C ILE A 115 -18.53 12.23 -0.51
N ASP A 116 -19.10 13.39 -0.84
CA ASP A 116 -18.49 14.38 -1.74
C ASP A 116 -17.14 14.87 -1.18
N ALA A 117 -17.09 15.18 0.11
CA ALA A 117 -15.86 15.59 0.77
C ALA A 117 -14.77 14.51 0.75
N ILE A 118 -15.14 13.23 0.82
CA ILE A 118 -14.18 12.11 0.72
C ILE A 118 -13.65 12.02 -0.72
N GLN A 119 -14.53 12.14 -1.71
CA GLN A 119 -14.14 12.08 -3.13
C GLN A 119 -13.19 13.22 -3.51
N VAL A 120 -13.45 14.44 -3.03
CA VAL A 120 -12.57 15.59 -3.25
C VAL A 120 -11.18 15.34 -2.69
N VAL A 121 -11.08 14.78 -1.48
CA VAL A 121 -9.77 14.46 -0.89
C VAL A 121 -9.04 13.38 -1.66
N ASP A 122 -9.74 12.32 -2.10
CA ASP A 122 -9.09 11.28 -2.89
C ASP A 122 -8.58 11.79 -4.24
N ILE A 123 -9.35 12.64 -4.93
CA ILE A 123 -8.90 13.29 -6.17
C ILE A 123 -7.64 14.14 -5.90
N PHE A 124 -7.66 14.91 -4.81
CA PHE A 124 -6.55 15.77 -4.43
C PHE A 124 -5.27 14.98 -4.12
N ARG A 125 -5.37 13.89 -3.36
CA ARG A 125 -4.24 13.00 -3.03
C ARG A 125 -3.57 12.39 -4.26
N GLN A 126 -4.31 12.28 -5.35
CA GLN A 126 -3.85 11.64 -6.56
C GLN A 126 -3.37 12.65 -7.61
N ASP A 127 -3.54 13.95 -7.36
CA ASP A 127 -2.98 15.00 -8.18
C ASP A 127 -1.49 15.17 -7.85
N PRO A 128 -0.58 14.88 -8.78
CA PRO A 128 0.87 14.94 -8.55
C PRO A 128 1.39 16.38 -8.34
N THR A 129 0.56 17.39 -8.57
CA THR A 129 0.91 18.80 -8.38
C THR A 129 0.61 19.31 -6.97
N LYS A 130 -0.05 18.50 -6.13
CA LYS A 130 -0.46 18.88 -4.79
C LYS A 130 0.52 18.45 -3.73
N SER A 131 0.64 19.29 -2.69
CA SER A 131 1.49 19.02 -1.53
C SER A 131 0.71 18.52 -0.32
N ASP A 132 1.37 17.77 0.56
CA ASP A 132 0.81 17.29 1.83
C ASP A 132 0.28 18.43 2.72
N LEU A 133 0.87 19.62 2.63
CA LEU A 133 0.43 20.80 3.39
C LEU A 133 -0.93 21.29 2.90
N GLU A 134 -1.12 21.34 1.59
CA GLU A 134 -2.40 21.73 1.00
C GLU A 134 -3.47 20.67 1.25
N GLU A 135 -3.11 19.38 1.26
CA GLU A 135 -4.03 18.30 1.64
C GLU A 135 -4.53 18.48 3.07
N LYS A 136 -3.61 18.70 4.03
CA LYS A 136 -3.96 18.94 5.43
C LYS A 136 -4.88 20.14 5.60
N LYS A 137 -4.61 21.23 4.88
CA LYS A 137 -5.44 22.43 4.89
C LYS A 137 -6.85 22.11 4.40
N MET A 138 -6.96 21.46 3.24
CA MET A 138 -8.24 21.08 2.65
C MET A 138 -9.03 20.12 3.56
N ILE A 139 -8.40 19.10 4.13
CA ILE A 139 -9.05 18.18 5.09
C ILE A 139 -9.59 18.96 6.29
N ASN A 140 -8.82 19.91 6.83
CA ASN A 140 -9.27 20.73 7.95
C ASN A 140 -10.43 21.66 7.58
N ASP A 141 -10.42 22.24 6.38
CA ASP A 141 -11.50 23.10 5.91
C ASP A 141 -12.79 22.29 5.66
N LEU A 142 -12.67 21.07 5.10
CA LEU A 142 -13.79 20.14 4.97
C LEU A 142 -14.33 19.70 6.34
N LYS A 143 -13.47 19.43 7.32
CA LYS A 143 -13.90 19.09 8.69
C LYS A 143 -14.69 20.20 9.37
N LYS A 144 -14.43 21.47 9.05
CA LYS A 144 -15.22 22.62 9.56
C LYS A 144 -16.59 22.71 8.90
N ALA A 145 -16.71 22.24 7.65
CA ALA A 145 -17.95 22.27 6.89
C ALA A 145 -18.86 21.06 7.17
N ILE A 146 -18.29 19.95 7.65
CA ILE A 146 -19.00 18.74 8.02
C ILE A 146 -19.40 18.81 9.51
N ASP A 147 -20.58 18.28 9.83
CA ASP A 147 -21.04 18.16 11.21
C ASP A 147 -20.00 17.37 12.07
N PRO A 148 -19.61 17.90 13.25
CA PRO A 148 -18.65 17.26 14.16
C PRO A 148 -18.92 15.78 14.43
N LEU A 149 -20.18 15.34 14.41
CA LEU A 149 -20.59 13.94 14.59
C LEU A 149 -19.98 13.01 13.51
N PHE A 150 -19.73 13.53 12.30
CA PHE A 150 -19.19 12.76 11.18
C PHE A 150 -17.70 12.99 10.94
N ALA A 151 -17.08 14.02 11.55
CA ALA A 151 -15.68 14.36 11.35
C ALA A 151 -14.71 13.20 11.72
N ASN A 152 -15.01 12.45 12.78
CA ASN A 152 -14.24 11.28 13.17
C ASN A 152 -14.43 10.11 12.20
N ARG A 153 -15.68 9.85 11.79
CA ARG A 153 -16.01 8.76 10.85
C ARG A 153 -15.39 9.02 9.47
N TYR A 154 -15.36 10.28 9.06
CA TYR A 154 -14.69 10.76 7.86
C TYR A 154 -13.18 10.44 7.86
N GLN A 155 -12.47 10.77 8.94
CA GLN A 155 -11.04 10.46 9.06
C GLN A 155 -10.78 8.95 9.02
N ILE A 156 -11.59 8.16 9.74
CA ILE A 156 -11.46 6.69 9.76
C ILE A 156 -11.58 6.11 8.35
N ILE A 157 -12.53 6.61 7.55
CA ILE A 157 -12.74 6.13 6.18
C ILE A 157 -11.59 6.55 5.27
N LEU A 158 -11.08 7.78 5.39
CA LEU A 158 -9.90 8.21 4.65
C LEU A 158 -8.66 7.39 4.99
N ASP A 159 -8.46 7.04 6.26
CA ASP A 159 -7.33 6.23 6.71
C ASP A 159 -7.46 4.78 6.20
N ARG A 160 -8.68 4.22 6.20
CA ARG A 160 -8.95 2.89 5.64
C ARG A 160 -8.79 2.86 4.12
N ALA A 161 -9.23 3.89 3.41
CA ALA A 161 -9.04 4.02 1.97
C ALA A 161 -7.55 4.14 1.63
N GLN A 162 -6.80 4.97 2.37
CA GLN A 162 -5.36 5.09 2.23
C GLN A 162 -4.67 3.74 2.47
N LYS A 163 -5.06 3.02 3.51
CA LYS A 163 -4.52 1.68 3.79
C LYS A 163 -4.80 0.70 2.64
N LEU A 164 -5.99 0.73 2.04
CA LEU A 164 -6.30 -0.10 0.88
C LEU A 164 -5.44 0.26 -0.35
N GLN A 165 -5.23 1.56 -0.58
CA GLN A 165 -4.34 2.03 -1.63
C GLN A 165 -2.88 1.64 -1.36
N ASP A 166 -2.42 1.75 -0.13
CA ASP A 166 -1.03 1.44 0.26
C ASP A 166 -0.75 -0.05 0.26
N GLU A 167 -1.70 -0.89 0.70
CA GLU A 167 -1.52 -2.34 0.80
C GLU A 167 -1.84 -3.10 -0.49
N TYR A 168 -2.87 -2.66 -1.21
CA TYR A 168 -3.41 -3.36 -2.37
C TYR A 168 -3.38 -2.53 -3.63
N GLY A 169 -3.02 -1.25 -3.54
CA GLY A 169 -3.03 -0.39 -4.72
C GLY A 169 -4.39 -0.08 -5.28
N ILE A 170 -5.44 -0.37 -4.52
CA ILE A 170 -6.81 -0.20 -4.95
C ILE A 170 -7.25 1.21 -4.60
N HIS A 171 -7.56 1.97 -5.63
CA HIS A 171 -8.23 3.26 -5.49
C HIS A 171 -9.71 3.01 -5.24
N LEU A 172 -10.21 3.51 -4.12
CA LEU A 172 -11.61 3.33 -3.77
C LEU A 172 -12.51 4.24 -4.61
N PHE A 173 -12.07 5.46 -4.88
CA PHE A 173 -12.85 6.47 -5.59
C PHE A 173 -12.38 6.62 -7.04
N ARG A 174 -13.29 7.10 -7.87
CA ARG A 174 -13.07 7.30 -9.32
C ARG A 174 -12.34 8.60 -9.58
N SER A 175 -11.10 8.69 -9.16
CA SER A 175 -10.26 9.82 -9.53
C SER A 175 -9.84 9.74 -11.01
N PRO A 176 -9.80 10.87 -11.73
CA PRO A 176 -9.31 10.94 -13.09
C PRO A 176 -7.78 10.74 -13.18
N PHE A 177 -7.07 10.88 -12.06
CA PHE A 177 -5.61 10.74 -11.99
C PHE A 177 -5.17 9.32 -11.59
N ALA A 178 -6.06 8.50 -11.02
CA ALA A 178 -5.77 7.10 -10.73
C ALA A 178 -5.49 6.34 -12.04
N LYS A 179 -4.27 5.82 -12.19
CA LYS A 179 -4.07 4.69 -13.10
C LYS A 179 -4.95 3.55 -12.58
N ARG A 180 -6.02 3.23 -13.31
CA ARG A 180 -6.79 2.01 -13.06
C ARG A 180 -5.79 0.86 -13.08
N ARG A 181 -5.54 0.21 -11.94
CA ARG A 181 -4.74 -1.01 -11.97
C ARG A 181 -5.46 -1.97 -12.89
N LYS A 182 -4.81 -2.34 -13.99
CA LYS A 182 -5.21 -3.51 -14.75
C LYS A 182 -5.24 -4.66 -13.74
N ARG A 183 -6.24 -5.54 -13.80
CA ARG A 183 -6.25 -6.77 -12.99
C ARG A 183 -4.84 -7.32 -12.97
N TYR A 184 -4.31 -7.60 -11.78
CA TYR A 184 -2.88 -7.87 -11.61
C TYR A 184 -2.40 -9.05 -12.45
N PHE A 185 -3.32 -9.93 -12.86
CA PHE A 185 -3.03 -11.06 -13.70
C PHE A 185 -4.16 -11.23 -14.72
N LYS A 186 -3.85 -11.03 -16.01
CA LYS A 186 -4.52 -11.79 -17.04
C LYS A 186 -3.89 -13.18 -17.04
N SER A 187 -4.72 -14.21 -17.10
CA SER A 187 -4.28 -15.61 -17.25
C SER A 187 -3.29 -15.80 -18.41
N ASP A 188 -3.38 -14.91 -19.39
CA ASP A 188 -2.70 -14.96 -20.68
C ASP A 188 -1.37 -14.16 -20.66
N GLU A 189 -1.04 -13.50 -19.55
CA GLU A 189 0.22 -12.77 -19.32
C GLU A 189 1.14 -13.49 -18.30
N LEU A 190 0.79 -14.72 -17.89
CA LEU A 190 1.55 -15.59 -16.98
C LEU A 190 2.25 -16.72 -17.75
#